data_AF-A0A4Q3F8I3-F1
#
_entry.id   AF-A0A4Q3F8I3-F1
#
_cell.length_a   1.000
_cell.length_b   1.000
_cell.length_c   1.000
_cell.angle_alpha   90.00
_cell.angle_beta   90.00
_cell.angle_gamma   90.00
#
_symmetry.space_group_name_H-M   'P 1'
#
loop_
_entity.id
_entity.type
_entity.pdbx_description
1 polymer ?
#
loop_
_entity_poly.entity_id
_entity_poly.type
_entity_poly.pdbx_seq_one_letter_code
_entity_poly.pdbx_strand_id
1 'polypeptide(L)'
;MLFKSGHQNSFFTVLSVLILLLASCGKDKNQPEKSTAKPVSIGLIQFGNDANKRIFIPITKIGTQNVNYNSVFDTGSSGMTMDANGLLPADMITSSGITVAADSVLVNGITVTSQQAVISFGGKLNATKEYGNLAYAAVT
;
A
#
# COMPACT_ATOMS: atom_id res chain seq x y z
N MET A 1 48.12 42.62 -18.77
CA MET A 1 48.67 42.62 -17.39
C MET A 1 48.64 41.19 -16.90
N LEU A 2 49.82 40.61 -16.65
CA LEU A 2 49.98 39.20 -16.28
C LEU A 2 50.07 39.12 -14.75
N PHE A 3 49.20 38.35 -14.10
CA PHE A 3 49.40 37.95 -12.71
C PHE A 3 49.64 36.45 -12.64
N LYS A 4 50.82 36.11 -12.11
CA LYS A 4 51.28 34.77 -11.78
C LYS A 4 50.92 34.51 -10.32
N SER A 5 50.16 33.46 -10.04
CA SER A 5 50.21 32.73 -8.78
C SER A 5 50.18 31.25 -9.14
N GLY A 6 51.08 30.37 -8.70
CA GLY A 6 51.90 30.42 -7.50
C GLY A 6 51.44 29.31 -6.55
N HIS A 7 51.64 28.05 -6.97
CA HIS A 7 51.87 26.88 -6.10
C HIS A 7 51.09 26.82 -4.76
N GLN A 8 49.74 26.83 -4.78
CA GLN A 8 48.93 26.52 -3.59
C GLN A 8 47.68 25.66 -3.83
N ASN A 9 47.51 25.05 -5.02
CA ASN A 9 46.30 24.27 -5.33
C ASN A 9 46.39 22.76 -5.05
N SER A 10 47.54 22.24 -4.61
CA SER A 10 47.67 20.79 -4.35
C SER A 10 47.32 20.39 -2.89
N PHE A 11 47.47 21.31 -1.93
CA PHE A 11 47.24 20.99 -0.51
C PHE A 11 45.76 21.03 -0.12
N PHE A 12 44.98 21.96 -0.69
CA PHE A 12 43.55 22.08 -0.43
C PHE A 12 42.74 20.92 -1.04
N THR A 13 43.13 20.44 -2.21
CA THR A 13 42.40 19.36 -2.91
C THR A 13 42.54 18.01 -2.21
N VAL A 14 43.71 17.73 -1.62
CA VAL A 14 43.93 16.51 -0.81
C VAL A 14 43.14 16.56 0.51
N LEU A 15 43.02 17.74 1.12
CA LEU A 15 42.27 17.93 2.37
C LEU A 15 40.76 17.76 2.17
N SER A 16 40.20 18.22 1.04
CA SER A 16 38.77 18.07 0.74
C SER A 16 38.35 16.61 0.46
N VAL A 17 39.24 15.79 -0.14
CA VAL A 17 38.96 14.37 -0.38
C VAL A 17 39.03 13.55 0.91
N LEU A 18 39.89 13.93 1.86
CA LEU A 18 40.03 13.23 3.14
C LEU A 18 38.82 13.42 4.07
N ILE A 19 38.14 14.58 3.99
CA ILE A 19 36.93 14.86 4.78
C ILE A 19 35.72 14.05 4.27
N LEU A 20 35.62 13.82 2.96
CA LEU A 20 34.51 13.04 2.37
C LEU A 20 34.62 11.54 2.69
N LEU A 21 35.84 11.02 2.91
CA LEU A 21 36.05 9.61 3.27
C LEU A 21 35.71 9.30 4.74
N LEU A 22 35.78 10.28 5.64
CA LEU A 22 35.41 10.12 7.05
C LEU A 22 33.89 10.25 7.29
N ALA A 23 33.15 10.88 6.38
CA ALA A 23 31.70 10.98 6.46
C ALA A 23 30.95 9.73 5.97
N SER A 24 31.63 8.79 5.30
CA SER A 24 31.00 7.60 4.70
C SER A 24 30.88 6.38 5.63
N CYS A 25 31.27 6.50 6.90
CA CYS A 25 31.27 5.37 7.84
C CYS A 25 30.38 5.58 9.06
N GLY A 26 29.17 6.10 8.84
CA GLY A 26 28.05 5.90 9.75
C GLY A 26 27.35 4.60 9.36
N LYS A 27 27.75 3.49 9.96
CA LYS A 27 27.01 2.23 9.82
C LYS A 27 25.68 2.43 10.54
N ASP A 28 24.60 2.63 9.78
CA ASP A 28 23.25 2.82 10.32
C ASP A 28 22.93 1.67 11.28
N LYS A 29 22.86 1.99 12.57
CA LYS A 29 22.45 1.04 13.63
C LYS A 29 20.94 0.82 13.66
N ASN A 30 20.20 1.48 12.77
CA ASN A 30 18.77 1.29 12.59
C ASN A 30 18.50 0.26 11.49
N GLN A 31 19.13 -0.91 11.58
CA GLN A 31 18.60 -2.06 10.84
C GLN A 31 17.27 -2.41 11.51
N PRO A 32 16.11 -2.27 10.84
CA PRO A 32 14.86 -2.73 11.41
C PRO A 32 15.04 -4.19 11.81
N GLU A 33 14.66 -4.53 13.04
CA GLU A 33 14.72 -5.89 13.54
C GLU A 33 14.09 -6.82 12.50
N LYS A 34 14.73 -7.97 12.24
CA LYS A 34 14.15 -8.99 11.37
C LYS A 34 12.82 -9.42 11.99
N SER A 35 11.73 -8.85 11.49
CA SER A 35 10.38 -9.29 11.80
C SER A 35 10.20 -10.68 11.18
N THR A 36 10.29 -11.71 12.01
CA THR A 36 9.87 -13.05 11.62
C THR A 36 8.34 -13.04 11.62
N ALA A 37 7.75 -12.70 10.48
CA ALA A 37 6.31 -12.78 10.30
C ALA A 37 5.85 -14.20 10.66
N LYS A 38 4.96 -14.31 11.66
CA LYS A 38 4.35 -15.59 12.01
C LYS A 38 3.24 -15.89 11.00
N PRO A 39 3.09 -17.15 10.56
CA PRO A 39 1.96 -17.53 9.74
C PRO A 39 0.65 -17.17 10.44
N VAL A 40 -0.27 -16.55 9.71
CA VAL A 40 -1.63 -16.25 10.16
C VAL A 40 -2.57 -17.27 9.55
N SER A 41 -3.38 -17.91 10.37
CA SER A 41 -4.45 -18.79 9.90
C SER A 41 -5.66 -17.95 9.51
N ILE A 42 -6.18 -18.19 8.30
CA ILE A 42 -7.39 -17.56 7.79
C ILE A 42 -8.48 -18.62 7.76
N GLY A 43 -9.64 -18.34 8.35
CA GLY A 43 -10.76 -19.27 8.44
C GLY A 43 -11.52 -19.40 7.13
N LEU A 44 -11.07 -20.27 6.23
CA LEU A 44 -11.70 -20.44 4.92
C LEU A 44 -12.94 -21.36 5.00
N ILE A 45 -14.02 -20.99 4.31
CA ILE A 45 -15.24 -21.79 4.21
C ILE A 45 -15.54 -22.14 2.74
N GLN A 46 -15.91 -23.38 2.47
CA GLN A 46 -16.38 -23.78 1.15
C GLN A 46 -17.88 -23.57 1.03
N PHE A 47 -18.34 -23.04 -0.09
CA PHE A 47 -19.77 -22.93 -0.41
C PHE A 47 -20.03 -23.26 -1.90
N GLY A 48 -21.22 -23.80 -2.20
CA GLY A 48 -21.63 -24.21 -3.55
C GLY A 48 -21.75 -25.73 -3.73
N ASN A 49 -22.26 -26.15 -4.89
CA ASN A 49 -22.49 -27.55 -5.27
C ASN A 49 -21.65 -27.96 -6.49
N ASP A 50 -21.31 -29.26 -6.56
CA ASP A 50 -20.64 -29.91 -7.69
C ASP A 50 -19.45 -29.12 -8.26
N ALA A 51 -19.55 -28.62 -9.49
CA ALA A 51 -18.51 -27.89 -10.21
C ALA A 51 -18.39 -26.40 -9.82
N ASN A 52 -19.34 -25.85 -9.04
CA ASN A 52 -19.41 -24.44 -8.69
C ASN A 52 -18.96 -24.16 -7.24
N LYS A 53 -18.15 -25.03 -6.66
CA LYS A 53 -17.59 -24.82 -5.31
C LYS A 53 -16.64 -23.63 -5.33
N ARG A 54 -16.83 -22.71 -4.38
CA ARG A 54 -15.94 -21.59 -4.12
C ARG A 54 -15.48 -21.61 -2.68
N ILE A 55 -14.28 -21.10 -2.47
CA ILE A 55 -13.74 -20.86 -1.13
C ILE A 55 -13.99 -19.40 -0.79
N PHE A 56 -14.48 -19.15 0.40
CA PHE A 56 -14.79 -17.83 0.92
C PHE A 56 -13.97 -17.52 2.16
N ILE A 57 -13.72 -16.24 2.36
CA ILE A 57 -13.16 -15.64 3.55
C ILE A 57 -14.32 -14.91 4.25
N PRO A 58 -14.73 -15.33 5.45
CA PRO A 58 -15.61 -14.52 6.29
C PRO A 58 -14.84 -13.30 6.77
N ILE A 59 -15.45 -12.13 6.63
CA ILE A 59 -14.89 -10.85 7.07
C ILE A 59 -15.86 -10.25 8.08
N THR A 60 -15.34 -10.08 9.29
CA THR A 60 -16.06 -9.56 10.45
C THR A 60 -15.65 -8.12 10.79
N LYS A 61 -14.46 -7.70 10.35
CA LYS A 61 -13.97 -6.33 10.54
C LYS A 61 -13.15 -5.82 9.38
N ILE A 62 -13.30 -4.51 9.10
CA ILE A 62 -12.48 -3.75 8.17
C ILE A 62 -12.08 -2.45 8.87
N GLY A 63 -10.79 -2.25 9.10
CA GLY A 63 -10.31 -1.18 9.97
C GLY A 63 -10.94 -1.32 11.35
N THR A 64 -11.73 -0.33 11.77
CA THR A 64 -12.47 -0.32 13.03
C THR A 64 -13.94 -0.69 12.89
N GLN A 65 -14.45 -0.86 11.66
CA GLN A 65 -15.87 -1.15 11.42
C GLN A 65 -16.16 -2.65 11.55
N ASN A 66 -17.22 -2.98 12.28
CA ASN A 66 -17.78 -4.32 12.29
C ASN A 66 -18.62 -4.51 11.03
N VAL A 67 -18.38 -5.61 10.33
CA VAL A 67 -19.11 -6.00 9.12
C VAL A 67 -19.46 -7.47 9.15
N ASN A 68 -20.26 -7.91 8.21
CA ASN A 68 -20.59 -9.33 8.03
C ASN A 68 -20.58 -9.62 6.53
N TYR A 69 -19.39 -9.77 5.97
CA TYR A 69 -19.18 -10.04 4.55
C TYR A 69 -18.60 -11.44 4.35
N ASN A 70 -18.91 -12.06 3.22
CA ASN A 70 -18.23 -13.25 2.73
C ASN A 70 -17.60 -12.91 1.38
N SER A 71 -16.28 -12.79 1.34
CA SER A 71 -15.54 -12.52 0.10
C SER A 71 -14.99 -13.81 -0.50
N VAL A 72 -14.87 -13.88 -1.81
CA VAL A 72 -14.28 -15.06 -2.48
C VAL A 72 -12.77 -15.06 -2.25
N PHE A 73 -12.21 -16.19 -1.82
CA PHE A 73 -10.76 -16.39 -1.79
C PHE A 73 -10.26 -16.68 -3.20
N ASP A 74 -9.73 -15.65 -3.85
CA ASP A 74 -9.15 -15.73 -5.19
C ASP A 74 -7.65 -15.44 -5.15
N THR A 75 -6.83 -16.45 -5.45
CA THR A 75 -5.37 -16.34 -5.47
C THR A 75 -4.83 -15.65 -6.73
N GLY A 76 -5.67 -15.42 -7.74
CA GLY A 76 -5.30 -14.72 -8.97
C GLY A 76 -5.52 -13.20 -8.93
N SER A 77 -6.12 -12.68 -7.86
CA SER A 77 -6.46 -11.26 -7.73
C SER A 77 -5.33 -10.44 -7.08
N SER A 78 -5.18 -9.18 -7.51
CA SER A 78 -4.18 -8.25 -6.97
C SER A 78 -4.58 -7.57 -5.66
N GLY A 79 -5.82 -7.78 -5.21
CA GLY A 79 -6.38 -7.16 -4.02
C GLY A 79 -7.85 -7.52 -3.83
N MET A 80 -8.48 -6.85 -2.86
CA MET A 80 -9.91 -6.98 -2.57
C MET A 80 -10.61 -5.68 -2.90
N THR A 81 -11.75 -5.76 -3.55
CA THR A 81 -12.65 -4.63 -3.76
C THR A 81 -13.79 -4.68 -2.76
N MET A 82 -14.25 -3.51 -2.32
CA MET A 82 -15.27 -3.36 -1.29
C MET A 82 -16.18 -2.19 -1.63
N ASP A 83 -17.46 -2.31 -1.31
CA ASP A 83 -18.36 -1.17 -1.26
C ASP A 83 -17.98 -0.27 -0.07
N ALA A 84 -17.79 1.02 -0.32
CA ALA A 84 -17.43 1.99 0.70
C ALA A 84 -18.61 2.35 1.63
N ASN A 85 -19.85 2.06 1.22
CA ASN A 85 -21.05 2.36 2.02
C ASN A 85 -20.99 1.67 3.39
N GLY A 86 -21.17 2.44 4.46
CA GLY A 86 -21.07 1.96 5.84
C GLY A 86 -19.64 1.73 6.34
N LEU A 87 -18.63 1.77 5.47
CA LEU A 87 -17.21 1.76 5.86
C LEU A 87 -16.66 3.18 6.03
N LEU A 88 -17.08 4.08 5.14
CA LEU A 88 -16.71 5.49 5.13
C LEU A 88 -17.93 6.39 5.35
N PRO A 89 -17.73 7.61 5.87
CA PRO A 89 -18.76 8.66 5.89
C PRO A 89 -19.38 8.89 4.51
N ALA A 90 -20.70 9.04 4.47
CA ALA A 90 -21.45 9.14 3.21
C ALA A 90 -21.08 10.38 2.39
N ASP A 91 -20.67 11.48 3.04
CA ASP A 91 -20.22 12.72 2.40
C ASP A 91 -18.88 12.59 1.68
N MET A 92 -18.09 11.55 1.99
CA MET A 92 -16.88 11.22 1.26
C MET A 92 -17.17 10.42 -0.01
N ILE A 93 -18.33 9.75 -0.11
CA ILE A 93 -18.66 8.84 -1.21
C ILE A 93 -19.41 9.64 -2.29
N THR A 94 -18.80 9.78 -3.45
CA THR A 94 -19.37 10.50 -4.59
C THR A 94 -19.59 9.56 -5.77
N SER A 95 -20.37 9.99 -6.76
CA SER A 95 -20.50 9.26 -8.03
C SER A 95 -19.18 9.14 -8.81
N SER A 96 -18.17 9.95 -8.47
CA SER A 96 -16.84 9.97 -9.08
C SER A 96 -15.76 9.26 -8.27
N GLY A 97 -16.11 8.64 -7.14
CA GLY A 97 -15.16 7.98 -6.23
C GLY A 97 -15.18 8.56 -4.83
N ILE A 98 -14.06 8.42 -4.11
CA ILE A 98 -13.95 8.87 -2.72
C ILE A 98 -13.21 10.21 -2.63
N THR A 99 -13.82 11.20 -1.98
CA THR A 99 -13.20 12.48 -1.68
C THR A 99 -12.15 12.33 -0.59
N VAL A 100 -10.93 12.79 -0.89
CA VAL A 100 -9.79 12.79 0.02
C VAL A 100 -9.18 14.18 0.01
N ALA A 101 -9.01 14.80 1.19
CA ALA A 101 -8.57 16.20 1.29
C ALA A 101 -7.08 16.43 0.90
N ALA A 102 -6.29 15.36 0.91
CA ALA A 102 -4.85 15.35 0.58
C ALA A 102 -4.52 14.05 -0.18
N ASP A 103 -3.25 13.62 -0.18
CA ASP A 103 -2.86 12.35 -0.81
C ASP A 103 -3.50 11.13 -0.17
N SER A 104 -3.81 11.21 1.14
CA SER A 104 -4.55 10.18 1.86
C SER A 104 -5.29 10.76 3.09
N VAL A 105 -6.26 10.00 3.59
CA VAL A 105 -6.95 10.26 4.85
C VAL A 105 -7.18 8.94 5.60
N LEU A 106 -6.99 8.95 6.92
CA LEU A 106 -7.30 7.82 7.78
C LEU A 106 -8.70 8.00 8.36
N VAL A 107 -9.63 7.11 8.02
CA VAL A 107 -11.01 7.14 8.50
C VAL A 107 -11.42 5.74 8.92
N ASN A 108 -11.95 5.58 10.13
CA ASN A 108 -12.37 4.28 10.65
C ASN A 108 -11.28 3.19 10.56
N GLY A 109 -10.01 3.55 10.75
CA GLY A 109 -8.89 2.62 10.61
C GLY A 109 -8.58 2.19 9.17
N ILE A 110 -9.16 2.86 8.18
CA ILE A 110 -8.94 2.66 6.75
C ILE A 110 -8.15 3.87 6.22
N THR A 111 -6.96 3.64 5.69
CA THR A 111 -6.20 4.66 4.97
C THR A 111 -6.70 4.70 3.53
N VAL A 112 -7.49 5.71 3.19
CA VAL A 112 -8.00 5.94 1.83
C VAL A 112 -7.09 6.92 1.11
N THR A 113 -6.68 6.61 -0.11
CA THR A 113 -5.79 7.47 -0.90
C THR A 113 -6.56 8.24 -1.97
N SER A 114 -5.99 9.34 -2.46
CA SER A 114 -6.50 10.05 -3.64
C SER A 114 -6.28 9.28 -4.95
N GLN A 115 -5.50 8.20 -4.93
CA GLN A 115 -5.18 7.40 -6.10
C GLN A 115 -6.38 6.56 -6.51
N GLN A 116 -6.85 6.78 -7.74
CA GLN A 116 -7.90 5.96 -8.34
C GLN A 116 -7.31 4.74 -9.05
N ALA A 117 -8.05 3.64 -9.02
CA ALA A 117 -7.71 2.42 -9.72
C ALA A 117 -8.95 1.84 -10.41
N VAL A 118 -8.68 1.08 -11.48
CA VAL A 118 -9.68 0.27 -12.15
C VAL A 118 -9.24 -1.18 -12.05
N ILE A 119 -9.99 -1.99 -11.32
CA ILE A 119 -9.75 -3.42 -11.20
C ILE A 119 -10.68 -4.13 -12.18
N SER A 120 -10.15 -5.09 -12.94
CA SER A 120 -10.92 -5.87 -13.90
C SER A 120 -10.81 -7.36 -13.58
N PHE A 121 -11.94 -8.06 -13.52
CA PHE A 121 -12.01 -9.51 -13.30
C PHE A 121 -12.87 -10.19 -14.36
N GLY A 122 -12.58 -11.47 -14.61
CA GLY A 122 -13.14 -12.23 -15.72
C GLY A 122 -12.22 -12.26 -16.94
N GLY A 123 -12.65 -12.95 -17.99
CA GLY A 123 -11.88 -13.07 -19.24
C GLY A 123 -11.94 -11.81 -20.10
N LYS A 124 -11.01 -11.68 -21.07
CA LYS A 124 -10.86 -10.50 -21.96
C LYS A 124 -12.15 -10.04 -22.65
N LEU A 125 -13.10 -10.95 -22.91
CA LEU A 125 -14.37 -10.68 -23.59
C LEU A 125 -15.52 -10.32 -22.65
N ASN A 126 -15.43 -10.68 -21.36
CA ASN A 126 -16.50 -10.52 -20.36
C ASN A 126 -15.94 -9.97 -19.04
N ALA A 127 -15.05 -8.99 -19.13
CA ALA A 127 -14.42 -8.39 -17.96
C ALA A 127 -15.41 -7.46 -17.25
N THR A 128 -15.67 -7.73 -15.97
CA THR A 128 -16.30 -6.76 -15.08
C THR A 128 -15.24 -5.79 -14.61
N LYS A 129 -15.54 -4.50 -14.64
CA LYS A 129 -14.65 -3.44 -14.16
C LYS A 129 -15.24 -2.78 -12.91
N GLU A 130 -14.42 -2.62 -11.89
CA GLU A 130 -14.73 -1.81 -10.73
C GLU A 130 -13.79 -0.61 -10.66
N TYR A 131 -14.37 0.54 -10.35
CA TYR A 131 -13.71 1.84 -10.31
C TYR A 131 -13.76 2.34 -8.88
N GLY A 132 -12.64 2.83 -8.36
CA GLY A 132 -12.59 3.35 -6.99
C GLY A 132 -11.23 3.90 -6.61
N ASN A 133 -11.02 4.11 -5.31
CA ASN A 133 -9.77 4.59 -4.75
C ASN A 133 -8.99 3.42 -4.12
N LEU A 134 -7.66 3.49 -4.16
CA LEU A 134 -6.83 2.56 -3.39
C LEU A 134 -6.96 2.87 -1.90
N ALA A 135 -7.12 1.82 -1.11
CA ALA A 135 -7.22 1.91 0.34
C ALA A 135 -6.50 0.75 1.03
N TYR A 136 -6.07 0.98 2.26
CA TYR A 136 -5.39 0.00 3.10
C TYR A 136 -6.08 -0.08 4.45
N ALA A 137 -6.41 -1.30 4.89
CA ALA A 137 -7.03 -1.55 6.18
C ALA A 137 -6.60 -2.90 6.72
N ALA A 138 -6.59 -3.04 8.05
CA ALA A 138 -6.58 -4.36 8.67
C ALA A 138 -7.93 -5.04 8.43
N VAL A 139 -7.91 -6.34 8.11
CA VAL A 139 -9.10 -7.16 7.86
C VAL A 139 -9.06 -8.38 8.77
N THR A 140 -10.21 -8.75 9.36
CA THR A 140 -10.35 -9.94 10.21
C THR A 140 -11.63 -10.67 9.90
#